data_AF-A0A814SVF9-F1
#
_entry.id   AF-A0A814SVF9-F1
#
_cell.length_a   1.000
_cell.length_b   1.000
_cell.length_c   1.000
_cell.angle_alpha   90.00
_cell.angle_beta   90.00
_cell.angle_gamma   90.00
#
_symmetry.space_group_name_H-M   'P 1'
#
loop_
_entity.id
_entity.type
_entity.pdbx_description
1 polymer ?
#
loop_
_entity_poly.entity_id
_entity_poly.type
_entity_poly.pdbx_seq_one_letter_code
_entity_poly.pdbx_strand_id
1 'polypeptide(L)'
;MPRFLISLRFIGRIFFLFILTILVLLIIILCIEILLKYFYNSSPFIQLSVGRYNVSKQISNNQQSIDNKQNITMEQNITMKQNLPFIYKPSSELCILRALLIFYPTDQHETFQSEFRWLYRSWIEMMTFESSLWRTDLIVYANEYISFFKDLDCIYDQIRIDSKEKPKCRIFPYIRIKDRQSKHESSSKYQIIDKQNSQALYEYLRTYGYIDSINTIFEYYLSFSMYNFILRTDMDCFLTNNFAFYVPYNNSLLVGHGGYSTTFNSRRLKRIAHNINWTYADKSGLGSTWYGPPSMTHRLANYTLQAMLYLNINEFTTPEREQKLGIMLWPEWHYGVLLLYGGHLAINHLIAGENFDIGLADKLLDQGVTSKDQTDINKNFRLHLHCWHGNDPFSKFAFKAGKYNDIQPSSLISDTSASGYAMRMALESKLMTLEQLKQKLLDIKK
;
A
#
# COMPACT_ATOMS: atom_id res chain seq x y z
N MET A 1 -13.30 3.92 92.02
CA MET A 1 -12.86 3.24 90.78
C MET A 1 -14.05 2.99 89.85
N PRO A 2 -14.33 3.88 88.87
CA PRO A 2 -14.94 3.43 87.61
C PRO A 2 -14.42 4.27 86.43
N ARG A 3 -13.29 3.93 85.83
CA ARG A 3 -12.84 4.52 84.54
C ARG A 3 -12.25 3.51 83.54
N PHE A 4 -12.25 2.21 83.86
CA PHE A 4 -11.59 1.19 83.03
C PHE A 4 -12.52 0.38 82.10
N LEU A 5 -13.84 0.54 82.18
CA LEU A 5 -14.78 -0.30 81.41
C LEU A 5 -15.26 0.29 80.07
N ILE A 6 -14.89 1.54 79.73
CA ILE A 6 -15.31 2.19 78.48
C ILE A 6 -14.32 1.92 77.32
N SER A 7 -13.09 1.47 77.61
CA SER A 7 -12.03 1.28 76.60
C SER A 7 -12.21 0.04 75.71
N LEU A 8 -12.72 -1.07 76.25
CA LEU A 8 -12.81 -2.34 75.51
C LEU A 8 -13.90 -2.37 74.41
N ARG A 9 -15.01 -1.64 74.59
CA ARG A 9 -16.07 -1.58 73.57
C ARG A 9 -15.69 -0.74 72.35
N PHE A 10 -14.79 0.25 72.53
CA PHE A 10 -14.32 1.09 71.43
C PHE A 10 -13.28 0.37 70.57
N ILE A 11 -12.35 -0.35 71.21
CA ILE A 11 -11.35 -1.19 70.53
C ILE A 11 -12.03 -2.32 69.74
N GLY A 12 -13.06 -2.96 70.29
CA GLY A 12 -13.81 -4.00 69.59
C GLY A 12 -14.51 -3.50 68.32
N ARG A 13 -15.03 -2.26 68.32
CA ARG A 13 -15.66 -1.65 67.13
C ARG A 13 -14.64 -1.29 66.05
N ILE A 14 -13.47 -0.78 66.43
CA ILE A 14 -12.39 -0.48 65.48
C ILE A 14 -11.85 -1.77 64.86
N PHE A 15 -11.66 -2.81 65.67
CA PHE A 15 -11.20 -4.12 65.19
C PHE A 15 -12.21 -4.78 64.24
N PHE A 16 -13.50 -4.68 64.55
CA PHE A 16 -14.57 -5.17 63.67
C PHE A 16 -14.62 -4.40 62.34
N LEU A 17 -14.50 -3.07 62.38
CA LEU A 17 -14.43 -2.24 61.17
C LEU A 17 -13.22 -2.62 60.32
N PHE A 18 -12.04 -2.82 60.92
CA PHE A 18 -10.82 -3.21 60.22
C PHE A 18 -10.94 -4.58 59.53
N ILE A 19 -11.53 -5.57 60.21
CA ILE A 19 -11.81 -6.88 59.62
C ILE A 19 -12.78 -6.74 58.45
N LEU A 20 -13.82 -5.92 58.57
CA LEU A 20 -14.79 -5.69 57.52
C LEU A 20 -14.13 -5.05 56.28
N THR A 21 -13.23 -4.07 56.46
CA THR A 21 -12.51 -3.45 55.33
C THR A 21 -11.62 -4.44 54.61
N ILE A 22 -10.91 -5.31 55.35
CA ILE A 22 -10.08 -6.36 54.75
C ILE A 22 -10.94 -7.36 53.97
N LEU A 23 -12.10 -7.74 54.51
CA LEU A 23 -13.00 -8.66 53.83
C LEU A 23 -13.54 -8.07 52.52
N VAL A 24 -13.89 -6.78 52.52
CA VAL A 24 -14.32 -6.06 51.31
C VAL A 24 -13.20 -5.98 50.27
N LEU A 25 -11.97 -5.68 50.69
CA LEU A 25 -10.80 -5.66 49.80
C LEU A 25 -10.53 -7.03 49.17
N LEU A 26 -10.63 -8.11 49.94
CA LEU A 26 -10.48 -9.47 49.42
C LEU A 26 -11.57 -9.84 48.42
N ILE A 27 -12.82 -9.43 48.66
CA ILE A 27 -13.93 -9.63 47.71
C ILE A 27 -13.67 -8.84 46.42
N ILE A 28 -13.19 -7.59 46.50
CA ILE A 28 -12.86 -6.79 45.32
C ILE A 28 -11.72 -7.45 44.51
N ILE A 29 -10.67 -7.93 45.17
CA ILE A 29 -9.57 -8.64 44.49
C ILE A 29 -10.09 -9.91 43.81
N LEU A 30 -10.93 -10.70 44.48
CA LEU A 30 -11.54 -11.91 43.90
C LEU A 30 -12.44 -11.57 42.70
N CYS A 31 -13.23 -10.49 42.79
CA CYS A 31 -14.03 -10.00 41.67
C CYS A 31 -13.18 -9.55 40.49
N ILE A 32 -12.05 -8.87 40.74
CA ILE A 32 -11.09 -8.48 39.69
C ILE A 32 -10.47 -9.72 39.05
N GLU A 33 -10.05 -10.72 39.83
CA GLU A 33 -9.51 -11.98 39.27
C GLU A 33 -10.56 -12.73 38.43
N ILE A 34 -11.81 -12.81 38.90
CA ILE A 34 -12.90 -13.42 38.14
C ILE A 34 -13.16 -12.64 36.86
N LEU A 35 -13.19 -11.30 36.91
CA LEU A 35 -13.36 -10.45 35.73
C LEU A 35 -12.19 -10.62 34.76
N LEU A 36 -10.95 -10.64 35.24
CA LEU A 36 -9.77 -10.86 34.39
C LEU A 36 -9.81 -12.25 33.75
N LYS A 37 -10.21 -13.29 34.49
CA LYS A 37 -10.35 -14.66 33.97
C LYS A 37 -11.50 -14.77 32.98
N TYR A 38 -12.58 -14.03 33.20
CA TYR A 38 -13.70 -13.93 32.27
C TYR A 38 -13.31 -13.15 31.01
N PHE A 39 -12.62 -12.03 31.11
CA PHE A 39 -12.10 -11.28 29.95
C PHE A 39 -11.05 -12.07 29.17
N TYR A 40 -10.18 -12.82 29.86
CA TYR A 40 -9.17 -13.67 29.22
C TYR A 40 -9.80 -14.87 28.49
N ASN A 41 -10.90 -15.43 29.01
CA ASN A 41 -11.62 -16.55 28.39
C ASN A 41 -12.76 -16.12 27.44
N SER A 42 -13.18 -14.86 27.46
CA SER A 42 -14.29 -14.33 26.62
C SER A 42 -13.82 -13.39 25.52
N SER A 43 -12.51 -13.13 25.41
CA SER A 43 -11.97 -12.51 24.20
C SER A 43 -12.00 -13.58 23.11
N PRO A 44 -12.75 -13.42 22.01
CA PRO A 44 -12.66 -14.33 20.89
C PRO A 44 -11.29 -14.10 20.26
N PHE A 45 -10.32 -14.91 20.68
CA PHE A 45 -9.08 -15.05 19.95
C PHE A 45 -9.47 -15.58 18.57
N ILE A 46 -9.46 -14.69 17.58
CA ILE A 46 -9.72 -14.99 16.19
C ILE A 46 -8.58 -15.91 15.72
N GLN A 47 -8.77 -17.22 15.84
CA GLN A 47 -8.14 -18.17 14.93
C GLN A 47 -8.78 -17.93 13.56
N LEU A 48 -8.20 -17.02 12.77
CA LEU A 48 -8.42 -16.99 11.34
C LEU A 48 -7.93 -18.34 10.81
N SER A 49 -8.88 -19.23 10.55
CA SER A 49 -8.63 -20.49 9.88
C SER A 49 -7.94 -20.20 8.55
N VAL A 50 -6.67 -20.56 8.46
CA VAL A 50 -5.92 -20.60 7.21
C VAL A 50 -6.61 -21.62 6.31
N GLY A 51 -7.48 -21.14 5.42
CA GLY A 51 -8.09 -21.96 4.37
C GLY A 51 -6.97 -22.50 3.48
N ARG A 52 -6.63 -23.78 3.66
CA ARG A 52 -5.76 -24.53 2.76
C ARG A 52 -6.49 -24.69 1.43
N TYR A 53 -6.13 -23.86 0.45
CA TYR A 53 -6.38 -24.21 -0.94
C TYR A 53 -5.36 -25.27 -1.36
N ASN A 54 -5.81 -26.51 -1.47
CA ASN A 54 -5.04 -27.61 -2.03
C ASN A 54 -4.85 -27.36 -3.54
N VAL A 55 -3.64 -26.98 -3.95
CA VAL A 55 -3.19 -27.13 -5.33
C VAL A 55 -2.27 -28.35 -5.37
N SER A 56 -2.79 -29.45 -5.91
CA SER A 56 -2.08 -30.70 -6.13
C SER A 56 -0.90 -30.48 -7.07
N LYS A 57 0.31 -30.77 -6.57
CA LYS A 57 1.57 -30.76 -7.32
C LYS A 57 1.83 -32.19 -7.81
N GLN A 58 1.68 -32.45 -9.10
CA GLN A 58 2.32 -33.60 -9.74
C GLN A 58 3.76 -33.20 -10.07
N ILE A 59 4.71 -33.74 -9.31
CA ILE A 59 6.14 -33.71 -9.64
C ILE A 59 6.47 -35.11 -10.14
N SER A 60 6.79 -35.23 -11.43
CA SER A 60 7.51 -36.37 -11.96
C SER A 60 9.00 -36.07 -11.90
N ASN A 61 9.72 -36.93 -11.17
CA ASN A 61 11.16 -37.02 -11.12
C ASN A 61 11.77 -37.09 -12.54
N ASN A 62 12.88 -36.39 -12.76
CA ASN A 62 14.07 -37.04 -13.30
C ASN A 62 15.31 -36.21 -13.01
N GLN A 63 16.23 -36.88 -12.32
CA GLN A 63 17.53 -36.43 -11.91
C GLN A 63 18.51 -37.07 -12.88
N GLN A 64 19.27 -36.28 -13.62
CA GLN A 64 20.49 -36.78 -14.24
C GLN A 64 21.56 -35.68 -14.22
N SER A 65 22.57 -35.97 -13.40
CA SER A 65 23.89 -35.36 -13.34
C SER A 65 24.55 -35.30 -14.71
N ILE A 66 25.33 -34.25 -14.97
CA ILE A 66 26.67 -34.34 -15.58
C ILE A 66 27.48 -33.14 -15.08
N ASP A 67 28.60 -33.48 -14.44
CA ASP A 67 29.73 -32.60 -14.15
C ASP A 67 30.28 -31.98 -15.44
N ASN A 68 30.64 -30.69 -15.39
CA ASN A 68 31.87 -30.23 -16.04
C ASN A 68 32.33 -28.90 -15.44
N LYS A 69 33.37 -29.01 -14.60
CA LYS A 69 34.30 -27.92 -14.30
C LYS A 69 35.05 -27.57 -15.59
N GLN A 70 35.03 -26.31 -16.00
CA GLN A 70 36.23 -25.59 -16.42
C GLN A 70 35.94 -24.10 -16.68
N ASN A 71 36.83 -23.27 -16.12
CA ASN A 71 37.22 -21.93 -16.56
C ASN A 71 36.27 -20.75 -16.29
N ILE A 72 36.30 -20.22 -15.07
CA ILE A 72 36.13 -18.77 -14.85
C ILE A 72 37.20 -18.30 -13.85
N THR A 73 38.31 -17.79 -14.38
CA THR A 73 39.21 -16.89 -13.67
C THR A 73 39.43 -15.66 -14.54
N MET A 74 38.53 -14.67 -14.38
CA MET A 74 38.83 -13.26 -14.61
C MET A 74 37.72 -12.42 -14.00
N GLU A 75 38.12 -11.28 -13.43
CA GLU A 75 37.29 -10.19 -12.87
C GLU A 75 36.83 -10.32 -11.41
N GLN A 76 37.83 -10.29 -10.52
CA GLN A 76 37.72 -9.47 -9.33
C GLN A 76 37.71 -7.99 -9.72
N ASN A 77 36.52 -7.41 -9.85
CA ASN A 77 36.26 -5.99 -9.69
C ASN A 77 34.92 -5.83 -8.99
N ILE A 78 34.93 -6.12 -7.68
CA ILE A 78 33.81 -5.92 -6.77
C ILE A 78 33.72 -4.41 -6.50
N THR A 79 33.07 -3.69 -7.39
CA THR A 79 32.33 -2.48 -7.03
C THR A 79 30.96 -2.95 -6.54
N MET A 80 30.47 -2.42 -5.41
CA MET A 80 29.13 -2.70 -4.91
C MET A 80 28.06 -2.28 -5.94
N LYS A 81 27.78 -3.14 -6.92
CA LYS A 81 26.52 -3.10 -7.67
C LYS A 81 25.45 -3.44 -6.64
N GLN A 82 24.68 -2.44 -6.22
CA GLN A 82 23.34 -2.68 -5.72
C GLN A 82 22.69 -3.67 -6.68
N ASN A 83 22.39 -4.88 -6.21
CA ASN A 83 21.66 -5.87 -7.00
C ASN A 83 20.29 -5.26 -7.31
N LEU A 84 20.19 -4.56 -8.45
CA LEU A 84 18.93 -4.09 -8.98
C LEU A 84 18.00 -5.29 -9.09
N PRO A 85 16.70 -5.14 -8.76
CA PRO A 85 15.76 -6.25 -8.85
C PRO A 85 15.72 -6.77 -10.29
N PHE A 86 15.49 -8.07 -10.45
CA PHE A 86 15.37 -8.67 -11.77
C PHE A 86 14.09 -8.18 -12.47
N ILE A 87 14.25 -7.25 -13.39
CA ILE A 87 13.21 -6.86 -14.36
C ILE A 87 13.45 -7.61 -15.66
N TYR A 88 12.36 -8.14 -16.22
CA TYR A 88 12.38 -8.83 -17.50
C TYR A 88 11.90 -7.88 -18.58
N LYS A 89 12.62 -7.85 -19.71
CA LYS A 89 12.14 -7.30 -20.98
C LYS A 89 11.64 -8.47 -21.82
N PRO A 90 10.33 -8.73 -21.86
CA PRO A 90 9.75 -9.85 -22.59
C PRO A 90 9.98 -9.74 -24.09
N SER A 91 10.01 -10.90 -24.76
CA SER A 91 9.90 -10.95 -26.22
C SER A 91 8.67 -10.16 -26.68
N SER A 92 8.79 -9.47 -27.81
CA SER A 92 7.71 -8.71 -28.42
C SER A 92 6.48 -9.56 -28.77
N GLU A 93 6.62 -10.88 -28.77
CA GLU A 93 5.60 -11.87 -29.12
C GLU A 93 4.72 -12.31 -27.94
N LEU A 94 5.07 -11.95 -26.70
CA LEU A 94 4.29 -12.31 -25.52
C LEU A 94 3.12 -11.34 -25.31
N CYS A 95 1.91 -11.89 -25.18
CA CYS A 95 0.73 -11.13 -24.76
C CYS A 95 0.79 -10.90 -23.25
N ILE A 96 0.79 -9.63 -22.82
CA ILE A 96 0.86 -9.25 -21.40
C ILE A 96 -0.26 -8.27 -21.06
N LEU A 97 -1.05 -8.64 -20.04
CA LEU A 97 -2.09 -7.81 -19.47
C LEU A 97 -1.60 -7.22 -18.14
N ARG A 98 -1.70 -5.90 -18.03
CA ARG A 98 -1.34 -5.16 -16.83
C ARG A 98 -2.47 -4.25 -16.38
N ALA A 99 -2.50 -3.92 -15.10
CA ALA A 99 -3.38 -2.90 -14.57
C ALA A 99 -2.66 -1.98 -13.60
N LEU A 100 -2.98 -0.69 -13.63
CA LEU A 100 -2.64 0.27 -12.59
C LEU A 100 -3.82 0.33 -11.62
N LEU A 101 -3.58 0.16 -10.33
CA LEU A 101 -4.62 0.22 -9.30
C LEU A 101 -4.44 1.50 -8.48
N ILE A 102 -5.48 2.33 -8.43
CA ILE A 102 -5.54 3.53 -7.58
C ILE A 102 -6.89 3.62 -6.85
N PHE A 103 -6.88 4.28 -5.70
CA PHE A 103 -8.08 4.73 -5.02
C PHE A 103 -8.26 6.24 -5.25
N TYR A 104 -9.46 6.66 -5.66
CA TYR A 104 -9.83 8.05 -5.92
C TYR A 104 -10.97 8.49 -4.98
N PRO A 105 -10.71 9.32 -3.96
CA PRO A 105 -11.73 9.86 -3.07
C PRO A 105 -12.50 10.99 -3.78
N THR A 106 -13.67 10.71 -4.33
CA THR A 106 -14.46 11.69 -5.09
C THR A 106 -14.92 12.88 -4.25
N ASP A 107 -15.06 12.70 -2.93
CA ASP A 107 -15.31 13.78 -1.96
C ASP A 107 -14.16 14.79 -1.86
N GLN A 108 -13.00 14.47 -2.43
CA GLN A 108 -11.82 15.34 -2.50
C GLN A 108 -11.41 15.59 -3.97
N HIS A 109 -12.38 15.61 -4.88
CA HIS A 109 -12.16 15.80 -6.31
C HIS A 109 -11.26 17.01 -6.63
N GLU A 110 -11.55 18.17 -6.02
CA GLU A 110 -10.77 19.40 -6.25
C GLU A 110 -9.29 19.25 -5.88
N THR A 111 -9.00 18.47 -4.83
CA THR A 111 -7.64 18.19 -4.37
C THR A 111 -6.90 17.25 -5.33
N PHE A 112 -7.58 16.20 -5.83
CA PHE A 112 -6.92 15.10 -6.54
C PHE A 112 -7.10 15.11 -8.06
N GLN A 113 -7.96 15.97 -8.62
CA GLN A 113 -8.19 16.02 -10.06
C GLN A 113 -6.91 16.28 -10.86
N SER A 114 -6.04 17.18 -10.41
CA SER A 114 -4.77 17.46 -11.09
C SER A 114 -3.85 16.24 -11.04
N GLU A 115 -3.88 15.52 -9.92
CA GLU A 115 -3.02 14.36 -9.71
C GLU A 115 -3.44 13.18 -10.59
N PHE A 116 -4.74 12.91 -10.61
CA PHE A 116 -5.31 11.94 -11.54
C PHE A 116 -5.00 12.29 -13.00
N ARG A 117 -5.12 13.57 -13.40
CA ARG A 117 -4.88 14.00 -14.78
C ARG A 117 -3.43 13.77 -15.21
N TRP A 118 -2.44 14.07 -14.37
CA TRP A 118 -1.05 13.81 -14.75
C TRP A 118 -0.72 12.33 -14.77
N LEU A 119 -1.30 11.53 -13.86
CA LEU A 119 -1.11 10.09 -13.85
C LEU A 119 -1.72 9.51 -15.13
N TYR A 120 -2.94 9.91 -15.48
CA TYR A 120 -3.64 9.55 -16.71
C TYR A 120 -2.84 9.93 -17.96
N ARG A 121 -2.30 11.15 -18.00
CA ARG A 121 -1.45 11.61 -19.10
C ARG A 121 -0.16 10.79 -19.24
N SER A 122 0.50 10.48 -18.12
CA SER A 122 1.72 9.67 -18.10
C SER A 122 1.46 8.20 -18.47
N TRP A 123 0.30 7.66 -18.10
CA TRP A 123 -0.17 6.34 -18.52
C TRP A 123 -0.35 6.27 -20.04
N ILE A 124 -1.02 7.27 -20.63
CA ILE A 124 -1.13 7.38 -22.09
C ILE A 124 0.25 7.49 -22.74
N GLU A 125 1.15 8.34 -22.21
CA GLU A 125 2.51 8.51 -22.74
C GLU A 125 3.25 7.18 -22.77
N MET A 126 3.27 6.47 -21.64
CA MET A 126 3.91 5.17 -21.50
C MET A 126 3.40 4.18 -22.55
N MET A 127 2.09 4.14 -22.78
CA MET A 127 1.50 3.21 -23.75
C MET A 127 1.88 3.49 -25.21
N THR A 128 2.39 4.68 -25.56
CA THR A 128 2.91 4.96 -26.90
C THR A 128 4.19 4.16 -27.22
N PHE A 129 4.89 3.69 -26.18
CA PHE A 129 6.10 2.87 -26.28
C PHE A 129 5.82 1.38 -26.02
N GLU A 130 4.60 1.03 -25.59
CA GLU A 130 4.24 -0.32 -25.20
C GLU A 130 4.04 -1.21 -26.44
N SER A 131 4.51 -2.46 -26.35
CA SER A 131 4.30 -3.48 -27.40
C SER A 131 2.82 -3.56 -27.82
N SER A 132 2.58 -3.83 -29.11
CA SER A 132 1.25 -4.02 -29.68
C SER A 132 0.51 -5.22 -29.10
N LEU A 133 1.21 -6.17 -28.45
CA LEU A 133 0.62 -7.33 -27.78
C LEU A 133 0.35 -7.10 -26.28
N TRP A 134 0.78 -5.97 -25.73
CA TRP A 134 0.57 -5.67 -24.32
C TRP A 134 -0.65 -4.77 -24.15
N ARG A 135 -1.29 -4.83 -22.99
CA ARG A 135 -2.40 -3.94 -22.61
C ARG A 135 -2.21 -3.53 -21.17
N THR A 136 -2.32 -2.24 -20.88
CA THR A 136 -2.27 -1.72 -19.51
C THR A 136 -3.53 -0.92 -19.22
N ASP A 137 -4.46 -1.46 -18.43
CA ASP A 137 -5.67 -0.74 -18.02
C ASP A 137 -5.39 0.14 -16.80
N LEU A 138 -6.18 1.20 -16.61
CA LEU A 138 -6.21 1.99 -15.38
C LEU A 138 -7.48 1.61 -14.60
N ILE A 139 -7.32 1.00 -13.43
CA ILE A 139 -8.40 0.60 -12.55
C ILE A 139 -8.46 1.58 -11.37
N VAL A 140 -9.63 2.17 -11.20
CA VAL A 140 -9.89 3.23 -10.22
C VAL A 140 -11.02 2.77 -9.31
N TYR A 141 -10.78 2.77 -8.02
CA TYR A 141 -11.82 2.57 -7.01
C TYR A 141 -12.28 3.93 -6.50
N ALA A 142 -13.57 4.23 -6.62
CA ALA A 142 -14.10 5.55 -6.32
C ALA A 142 -15.49 5.46 -5.68
N ASN A 143 -15.81 6.39 -4.76
CA ASN A 143 -17.14 6.41 -4.12
C ASN A 143 -18.27 6.61 -5.13
N GLU A 144 -18.06 7.47 -6.12
CA GLU A 144 -19.08 7.87 -7.09
C GLU A 144 -18.52 7.91 -8.51
N TYR A 145 -19.40 7.66 -9.49
CA TYR A 145 -19.08 7.82 -10.90
C TYR A 145 -19.49 9.22 -11.39
N ILE A 146 -18.60 10.18 -11.17
CA ILE A 146 -18.80 11.60 -11.49
C ILE A 146 -18.55 11.94 -12.97
N SER A 147 -19.00 13.12 -13.42
CA SER A 147 -18.85 13.59 -14.82
C SER A 147 -17.40 13.58 -15.30
N PHE A 148 -16.45 13.92 -14.42
CA PHE A 148 -15.02 13.89 -14.71
C PHE A 148 -14.55 12.54 -15.30
N PHE A 149 -15.08 11.41 -14.82
CA PHE A 149 -14.73 10.10 -15.37
C PHE A 149 -15.42 9.80 -16.70
N LYS A 150 -16.66 10.28 -16.87
CA LYS A 150 -17.41 10.16 -18.13
C LYS A 150 -16.71 10.92 -19.25
N ASP A 151 -16.24 12.13 -18.95
CA ASP A 151 -15.55 13.00 -19.90
C ASP A 151 -14.18 12.45 -20.32
N LEU A 152 -13.61 11.52 -19.54
CA LEU A 152 -12.39 10.78 -19.85
C LEU A 152 -12.65 9.43 -20.55
N ASP A 153 -13.91 9.07 -20.84
CA ASP A 153 -14.31 7.77 -21.40
C ASP A 153 -13.93 6.58 -20.49
N CYS A 154 -13.93 6.79 -19.17
CA CYS A 154 -13.77 5.70 -18.23
C CYS A 154 -15.06 4.88 -18.16
N ILE A 155 -14.95 3.56 -18.26
CA ILE A 155 -16.11 2.66 -18.16
C ILE A 155 -16.44 2.35 -16.69
N TYR A 156 -17.72 2.11 -16.39
CA TYR A 156 -18.20 1.89 -15.03
C TYR A 156 -18.51 0.41 -14.75
N ASP A 157 -18.03 -0.09 -13.62
CA ASP A 157 -18.28 -1.42 -13.03
C ASP A 157 -18.14 -2.57 -14.04
N GLN A 158 -17.05 -2.56 -14.80
CA GLN A 158 -16.79 -3.55 -15.85
C GLN A 158 -15.33 -3.99 -15.89
N ILE A 159 -15.11 -5.29 -15.68
CA ILE A 159 -13.78 -5.92 -15.88
C ILE A 159 -13.42 -6.03 -17.35
N ARG A 160 -12.12 -6.22 -17.62
CA ARG A 160 -11.64 -6.54 -18.96
C ARG A 160 -12.28 -7.85 -19.45
N ILE A 161 -12.61 -7.89 -20.73
CA ILE A 161 -13.28 -9.06 -21.34
C ILE A 161 -12.24 -10.07 -21.82
N ASP A 162 -11.25 -9.60 -22.59
CA ASP A 162 -10.22 -10.45 -23.19
C ASP A 162 -8.90 -9.69 -23.37
N SER A 163 -7.88 -10.34 -23.95
CA SER A 163 -6.57 -9.74 -24.18
C SER A 163 -6.49 -8.78 -25.38
N LYS A 164 -7.48 -8.80 -26.28
CA LYS A 164 -7.52 -7.98 -27.49
C LYS A 164 -8.12 -6.61 -27.21
N GLU A 165 -9.00 -6.50 -26.22
CA GLU A 165 -9.63 -5.24 -25.80
C GLU A 165 -8.56 -4.15 -25.63
N LYS A 166 -8.81 -2.96 -26.17
CA LYS A 166 -7.90 -1.82 -26.03
C LYS A 166 -7.77 -1.41 -24.55
N PRO A 167 -6.65 -0.77 -24.16
CA PRO A 167 -6.52 -0.21 -22.82
C PRO A 167 -7.69 0.70 -22.45
N LYS A 168 -8.23 0.55 -21.24
CA LYS A 168 -9.33 1.40 -20.75
C LYS A 168 -9.09 1.88 -19.33
N CYS A 169 -9.65 3.05 -19.03
CA CYS A 169 -9.92 3.49 -17.67
C CYS A 169 -11.20 2.81 -17.17
N ARG A 170 -11.16 2.17 -16.00
CA ARG A 170 -12.26 1.38 -15.42
C ARG A 170 -12.52 1.87 -14.00
N ILE A 171 -13.73 2.31 -13.73
CA ILE A 171 -14.16 2.78 -12.40
C ILE A 171 -14.98 1.69 -11.73
N PHE A 172 -14.59 1.29 -10.53
CA PHE A 172 -15.38 0.40 -9.67
C PHE A 172 -15.92 1.20 -8.47
N PRO A 173 -17.23 1.13 -8.20
CA PRO A 173 -17.85 1.90 -7.12
C PRO A 173 -17.42 1.33 -5.76
N TYR A 174 -16.90 2.14 -4.85
CA TYR A 174 -16.37 1.69 -3.58
C TYR A 174 -16.87 2.53 -2.40
N ILE A 175 -17.52 1.88 -1.44
CA ILE A 175 -17.89 2.52 -0.16
C ILE A 175 -16.65 2.56 0.73
N ARG A 176 -16.15 3.77 1.00
CA ARG A 176 -15.00 4.00 1.89
C ARG A 176 -15.25 3.48 3.29
N ILE A 177 -14.18 3.03 3.95
CA ILE A 177 -14.27 2.53 5.32
C ILE A 177 -15.00 3.54 6.21
N LYS A 178 -14.68 4.83 6.12
CA LYS A 178 -15.33 5.86 6.94
C LYS A 178 -16.86 5.96 6.79
N ASP A 179 -17.39 5.56 5.63
CA ASP A 179 -18.78 5.74 5.25
C ASP A 179 -19.62 4.45 5.42
N ARG A 180 -18.99 3.31 5.76
CA ARG A 180 -19.68 2.00 5.84
C ARG A 180 -20.69 1.87 6.97
N GLN A 181 -20.56 2.65 8.06
CA GLN A 181 -21.41 2.52 9.24
C GLN A 181 -21.55 1.04 9.66
N SER A 182 -22.78 0.49 9.63
CA SER A 182 -23.12 -0.93 9.82
C SER A 182 -23.49 -1.66 8.51
N LYS A 183 -23.55 -0.95 7.39
CA LYS A 183 -23.86 -1.51 6.07
C LYS A 183 -22.57 -1.98 5.42
N HIS A 184 -22.13 -3.19 5.79
CA HIS A 184 -21.03 -3.92 5.13
C HIS A 184 -21.53 -4.59 3.85
N GLU A 185 -22.10 -3.77 2.96
CA GLU A 185 -22.67 -4.19 1.69
C GLU A 185 -21.76 -3.78 0.55
N SER A 186 -21.77 -4.61 -0.48
CA SER A 186 -21.02 -4.35 -1.69
C SER A 186 -21.78 -3.40 -2.61
N SER A 187 -21.06 -2.44 -3.20
CA SER A 187 -21.55 -1.58 -4.29
C SER A 187 -21.26 -2.15 -5.68
N SER A 188 -20.52 -3.26 -5.77
CA SER A 188 -20.09 -3.89 -7.03
C SER A 188 -20.12 -5.41 -6.95
N LYS A 189 -20.57 -6.09 -8.00
CA LYS A 189 -20.48 -7.57 -8.07
C LYS A 189 -19.05 -8.11 -8.04
N TYR A 190 -18.03 -7.25 -8.21
CA TYR A 190 -16.61 -7.61 -8.17
C TYR A 190 -15.96 -7.37 -6.80
N GLN A 191 -16.71 -6.84 -5.84
CA GLN A 191 -16.24 -6.63 -4.47
C GLN A 191 -16.71 -7.77 -3.56
N ILE A 192 -15.76 -8.34 -2.83
CA ILE A 192 -16.02 -9.32 -1.77
C ILE A 192 -15.68 -8.65 -0.44
N ILE A 193 -16.69 -8.48 0.41
CA ILE A 193 -16.52 -7.90 1.74
C ILE A 193 -16.57 -9.01 2.78
N ASP A 194 -15.48 -9.18 3.51
CA ASP A 194 -15.49 -9.87 4.79
C ASP A 194 -16.12 -8.93 5.83
N LYS A 195 -17.32 -9.26 6.32
CA LYS A 195 -18.07 -8.40 7.24
C LYS A 195 -17.35 -8.17 8.56
N GLN A 196 -16.65 -9.17 9.07
CA GLN A 196 -15.94 -9.05 10.35
C GLN A 196 -14.72 -8.14 10.19
N ASN A 197 -13.92 -8.36 9.14
CA ASN A 197 -12.79 -7.49 8.84
C ASN A 197 -13.26 -6.07 8.54
N SER A 198 -14.32 -5.91 7.73
CA SER A 198 -14.86 -4.59 7.42
C SER A 198 -15.37 -3.86 8.67
N GLN A 199 -15.98 -4.56 9.63
CA GLN A 199 -16.39 -3.97 10.90
C GLN A 199 -15.18 -3.52 11.72
N ALA A 200 -14.13 -4.36 11.82
CA ALA A 200 -12.91 -3.99 12.53
C ALA A 200 -12.23 -2.77 11.90
N LEU A 201 -12.14 -2.71 10.57
CA LEU A 201 -11.59 -1.55 9.86
C LEU A 201 -12.44 -0.29 10.12
N TYR A 202 -13.77 -0.41 10.13
CA TYR A 202 -14.66 0.69 10.47
C TYR A 202 -14.43 1.20 11.89
N GLU A 203 -14.43 0.30 12.88
CA GLU A 203 -14.28 0.67 14.30
C GLU A 203 -12.94 1.36 14.58
N TYR A 204 -11.86 0.81 14.03
CA TYR A 204 -10.51 1.17 14.46
C TYR A 204 -9.76 2.08 13.48
N LEU A 205 -10.11 2.08 12.20
CA LEU A 205 -9.34 2.75 11.14
C LEU A 205 -10.14 3.72 10.27
N ARG A 206 -11.43 3.95 10.55
CA ARG A 206 -12.26 4.91 9.77
C ARG A 206 -11.72 6.33 9.69
N THR A 207 -10.92 6.77 10.66
CA THR A 207 -10.33 8.11 10.68
C THR A 207 -8.96 8.16 9.99
N TYR A 208 -8.39 7.01 9.62
CA TYR A 208 -7.13 6.95 8.91
C TYR A 208 -7.36 7.13 7.40
N GLY A 209 -6.96 8.30 6.87
CA GLY A 209 -7.32 8.75 5.53
C GLY A 209 -6.83 7.89 4.36
N TYR A 210 -5.83 7.02 4.59
CA TYR A 210 -5.20 6.21 3.53
C TYR A 210 -5.57 4.73 3.58
N ILE A 211 -6.50 4.30 4.45
CA ILE A 211 -6.88 2.87 4.55
C ILE A 211 -7.45 2.32 3.24
N ASP A 212 -8.22 3.15 2.53
CA ASP A 212 -8.99 2.77 1.35
C ASP A 212 -8.07 2.39 0.17
N SER A 213 -6.85 2.94 0.10
CA SER A 213 -5.89 2.60 -0.97
C SER A 213 -5.30 1.19 -0.85
N ILE A 214 -5.44 0.55 0.31
CA ILE A 214 -5.07 -0.85 0.54
C ILE A 214 -6.31 -1.73 0.56
N ASN A 215 -7.37 -1.31 1.25
CA ASN A 215 -8.57 -2.11 1.41
C ASN A 215 -9.25 -2.46 0.07
N THR A 216 -9.23 -1.52 -0.88
CA THR A 216 -9.72 -1.77 -2.24
C THR A 216 -9.03 -2.93 -2.92
N ILE A 217 -7.71 -3.09 -2.76
CA ILE A 217 -6.94 -4.21 -3.34
C ILE A 217 -7.36 -5.55 -2.71
N PHE A 218 -7.65 -5.54 -1.41
CA PHE A 218 -8.13 -6.73 -0.72
C PHE A 218 -9.52 -7.15 -1.21
N GLU A 219 -10.47 -6.22 -1.23
CA GLU A 219 -11.86 -6.58 -1.51
C GLU A 219 -12.18 -6.74 -3.01
N TYR A 220 -11.42 -6.09 -3.90
CA TYR A 220 -11.67 -6.11 -5.35
C TYR A 220 -10.78 -7.08 -6.12
N TYR A 221 -10.29 -8.16 -5.51
CA TYR A 221 -9.43 -9.11 -6.22
C TYR A 221 -10.02 -9.59 -7.56
N LEU A 222 -11.35 -9.75 -7.65
CA LEU A 222 -12.04 -10.15 -8.88
C LEU A 222 -11.95 -9.12 -10.02
N SER A 223 -11.73 -7.83 -9.72
CA SER A 223 -11.63 -6.80 -10.75
C SER A 223 -10.31 -6.86 -11.52
N PHE A 224 -9.26 -7.44 -10.91
CA PHE A 224 -7.91 -7.44 -11.44
C PHE A 224 -7.22 -8.82 -11.45
N SER A 225 -7.90 -9.90 -11.09
CA SER A 225 -7.33 -11.25 -11.03
C SER A 225 -6.89 -11.80 -12.40
N MET A 226 -7.46 -11.29 -13.50
CA MET A 226 -7.16 -11.74 -14.86
C MET A 226 -5.88 -11.15 -15.46
N TYR A 227 -5.32 -10.10 -14.87
CA TYR A 227 -4.11 -9.47 -15.38
C TYR A 227 -2.88 -10.31 -15.03
N ASN A 228 -1.81 -10.23 -15.82
CA ASN A 228 -0.56 -10.89 -15.49
C ASN A 228 0.17 -10.16 -14.36
N PHE A 229 0.14 -8.82 -14.39
CA PHE A 229 0.80 -7.97 -13.40
C PHE A 229 -0.08 -6.78 -13.03
N ILE A 230 -0.02 -6.37 -11.77
CA ILE A 230 -0.69 -5.16 -11.30
C ILE A 230 0.31 -4.24 -10.63
N LEU A 231 0.20 -2.95 -10.92
CA LEU A 231 0.91 -1.88 -10.23
C LEU A 231 -0.06 -1.19 -9.28
N ARG A 232 0.07 -1.46 -7.98
CA ARG A 232 -0.53 -0.60 -6.96
C ARG A 232 0.28 0.69 -6.92
N THR A 233 -0.38 1.83 -7.10
CA THR A 233 0.28 3.14 -7.08
C THR A 233 -0.58 4.21 -6.42
N ASP A 234 0.04 5.33 -6.06
CA ASP A 234 -0.65 6.51 -5.54
C ASP A 234 -0.92 7.51 -6.69
N MET A 235 -1.86 8.43 -6.50
CA MET A 235 -2.26 9.38 -7.55
C MET A 235 -1.19 10.45 -7.81
N ASP A 236 -0.34 10.74 -6.83
CA ASP A 236 0.74 11.72 -6.92
C ASP A 236 2.01 11.15 -7.54
N CYS A 237 1.82 10.29 -8.54
CA CYS A 237 2.89 9.58 -9.22
C CYS A 237 2.79 9.69 -10.75
N PHE A 238 3.87 9.31 -11.42
CA PHE A 238 4.01 9.34 -12.87
C PHE A 238 4.59 8.03 -13.36
N LEU A 239 4.05 7.49 -14.45
CA LEU A 239 4.71 6.43 -15.20
C LEU A 239 5.70 7.05 -16.17
N THR A 240 6.87 6.43 -16.32
CA THR A 240 7.81 6.80 -17.38
C THR A 240 7.61 5.90 -18.59
N ASN A 241 8.24 6.29 -19.70
CA ASN A 241 8.28 5.49 -20.92
C ASN A 241 8.96 4.13 -20.70
N ASN A 242 9.87 4.01 -19.71
CA ASN A 242 10.54 2.74 -19.43
C ASN A 242 9.57 1.68 -18.93
N PHE A 243 8.52 2.05 -18.18
CA PHE A 243 7.52 1.10 -17.70
C PHE A 243 6.86 0.31 -18.85
N ALA A 244 6.86 0.83 -20.08
CA ALA A 244 6.34 0.17 -21.27
C ALA A 244 7.07 -1.13 -21.64
N PHE A 245 8.30 -1.33 -21.17
CA PHE A 245 9.16 -2.43 -21.60
C PHE A 245 9.42 -3.48 -20.52
N TYR A 246 9.03 -3.22 -19.28
CA TYR A 246 9.45 -4.04 -18.14
C TYR A 246 8.27 -4.65 -17.38
N VAL A 247 8.47 -5.90 -17.01
CA VAL A 247 7.65 -6.64 -16.04
C VAL A 247 8.57 -7.25 -14.97
N PRO A 248 8.04 -7.57 -13.77
CA PRO A 248 8.77 -8.34 -12.78
C PRO A 248 9.20 -9.70 -13.33
N TYR A 249 10.41 -10.14 -13.02
CA TYR A 249 10.92 -11.46 -13.45
C TYR A 249 10.19 -12.60 -12.72
N ASN A 250 9.89 -13.69 -13.44
CA ASN A 250 9.41 -14.97 -12.89
C ASN A 250 8.31 -14.86 -11.82
N ASN A 251 7.29 -14.03 -12.05
CA ASN A 251 6.18 -13.78 -11.13
C ASN A 251 6.61 -13.26 -9.74
N SER A 252 7.76 -12.57 -9.64
CA SER A 252 8.15 -11.85 -8.42
C SER A 252 7.27 -10.61 -8.18
N LEU A 253 7.22 -10.17 -6.92
CA LEU A 253 6.63 -8.89 -6.53
C LEU A 253 7.74 -7.87 -6.29
N LEU A 254 7.65 -6.72 -6.92
CA LEU A 254 8.57 -5.61 -6.69
C LEU A 254 7.93 -4.59 -5.76
N VAL A 255 8.71 -4.08 -4.80
CA VAL A 255 8.27 -3.02 -3.87
C VAL A 255 9.22 -1.84 -3.97
N GLY A 256 8.69 -0.64 -4.15
CA GLY A 256 9.48 0.58 -4.19
C GLY A 256 9.93 1.06 -2.80
N HIS A 257 10.50 2.26 -2.74
CA HIS A 257 11.09 2.82 -1.52
C HIS A 257 10.12 3.67 -0.70
N GLY A 258 10.11 3.46 0.63
CA GLY A 258 9.40 4.30 1.60
C GLY A 258 10.35 5.13 2.46
N GLY A 259 10.25 6.46 2.37
CA GLY A 259 11.13 7.42 3.06
C GLY A 259 10.93 7.57 4.58
N TYR A 260 10.19 6.68 5.23
CA TYR A 260 9.90 6.72 6.69
C TYR A 260 10.90 5.92 7.52
N SER A 261 11.70 5.05 6.90
CA SER A 261 12.44 4.02 7.62
C SER A 261 13.59 4.62 8.41
N THR A 262 13.65 4.29 9.70
CA THR A 262 14.74 4.65 10.62
C THR A 262 15.20 3.40 11.36
N THR A 263 16.35 3.48 12.03
CA THR A 263 16.79 2.41 12.93
C THR A 263 15.79 2.19 14.06
N PHE A 264 15.14 3.25 14.57
CA PHE A 264 14.15 3.16 15.65
C PHE A 264 12.93 2.35 15.22
N ASN A 265 12.23 2.77 14.15
CA ASN A 265 11.03 2.05 13.72
C ASN A 265 11.35 0.64 13.21
N SER A 266 12.47 0.43 12.52
CA SER A 266 12.82 -0.91 12.03
C SER A 266 13.00 -1.92 13.18
N ARG A 267 13.68 -1.53 14.27
CA ARG A 267 13.79 -2.38 15.47
C ARG A 267 12.44 -2.58 16.16
N ARG A 268 11.63 -1.53 16.24
CA ARG A 268 10.29 -1.60 16.86
C ARG A 268 9.37 -2.53 16.07
N LEU A 269 9.36 -2.44 14.74
CA LEU A 269 8.56 -3.30 13.87
C LEU A 269 9.02 -4.75 13.94
N LYS A 270 10.33 -5.03 14.02
CA LYS A 270 10.83 -6.38 14.26
C LYS A 270 10.32 -6.97 15.58
N ARG A 271 10.36 -6.21 16.68
CA ARG A 271 9.76 -6.62 17.96
C ARG A 271 8.26 -6.89 17.80
N ILE A 272 7.54 -5.99 17.14
CA ILE A 272 6.09 -6.14 16.92
C ILE A 272 5.78 -7.43 16.15
N ALA A 273 6.53 -7.73 15.08
CA ALA A 273 6.38 -8.97 14.32
C ALA A 273 6.52 -10.19 15.24
N HIS A 274 7.54 -10.23 16.10
CA HIS A 274 7.68 -11.30 17.08
C HIS A 274 6.50 -11.38 18.08
N ASN A 275 6.01 -10.24 18.56
CA ASN A 275 4.86 -10.20 19.47
C ASN A 275 3.57 -10.76 18.85
N ILE A 276 3.41 -10.64 17.52
CA ILE A 276 2.25 -11.18 16.79
C ILE A 276 2.53 -12.53 16.11
N ASN A 277 3.62 -13.21 16.47
CA ASN A 277 4.06 -14.48 15.89
C ASN A 277 4.27 -14.44 14.37
N TRP A 278 4.68 -13.29 13.83
CA TRP A 278 5.10 -13.16 12.44
C TRP A 278 6.61 -13.30 12.31
N THR A 279 7.01 -13.94 11.21
CA THR A 279 8.41 -13.98 10.77
C THR A 279 8.87 -12.60 10.29
N TYR A 280 10.19 -12.39 10.24
CA TYR A 280 10.76 -11.10 9.86
C TYR A 280 12.04 -11.29 9.04
N ALA A 281 12.10 -10.68 7.85
CA ALA A 281 13.18 -10.86 6.88
C ALA A 281 14.27 -9.78 6.94
N ASP A 282 14.24 -8.91 7.97
CA ASP A 282 15.16 -7.79 8.16
C ASP A 282 15.27 -6.85 6.92
N LYS A 283 14.14 -6.65 6.22
CA LYS A 283 14.03 -5.65 5.14
C LYS A 283 13.48 -4.34 5.68
N SER A 284 14.00 -3.23 5.19
CA SER A 284 13.65 -1.87 5.60
C SER A 284 13.42 -0.95 4.41
N GLY A 285 12.88 0.26 4.63
CA GLY A 285 12.67 1.22 3.53
C GLY A 285 11.59 0.80 2.54
N LEU A 286 10.63 -0.01 2.96
CA LEU A 286 9.63 -0.64 2.10
C LEU A 286 8.48 0.32 1.79
N GLY A 287 8.29 0.67 0.52
CA GLY A 287 7.31 1.63 0.05
C GLY A 287 5.90 1.09 -0.18
N SER A 288 5.02 1.99 -0.60
CA SER A 288 3.63 1.69 -0.93
C SER A 288 3.41 1.38 -2.41
N THR A 289 4.42 1.53 -3.28
CA THR A 289 4.31 1.15 -4.70
C THR A 289 4.66 -0.33 -4.86
N TRP A 290 3.72 -1.13 -5.38
CA TRP A 290 3.88 -2.60 -5.54
C TRP A 290 3.62 -3.01 -6.98
N TYR A 291 4.53 -3.75 -7.61
CA TYR A 291 4.39 -4.24 -8.98
C TYR A 291 4.62 -5.74 -9.06
N GLY A 292 3.58 -6.53 -9.33
CA GLY A 292 3.70 -7.99 -9.34
C GLY A 292 2.41 -8.70 -9.68
N PRO A 293 2.36 -10.03 -9.53
CA PRO A 293 1.16 -10.80 -9.81
C PRO A 293 -0.04 -10.35 -8.96
N PRO A 294 -1.27 -10.45 -9.49
CA PRO A 294 -2.50 -10.15 -8.74
C PRO A 294 -2.58 -10.89 -7.41
N SER A 295 -2.30 -12.19 -7.39
CA SER A 295 -2.45 -13.04 -6.20
C SER A 295 -1.50 -12.65 -5.07
N MET A 296 -0.23 -12.35 -5.40
CA MET A 296 0.75 -11.89 -4.42
C MET A 296 0.38 -10.51 -3.88
N THR A 297 -0.08 -9.61 -4.75
CA THR A 297 -0.46 -8.26 -4.32
C THR A 297 -1.72 -8.28 -3.44
N HIS A 298 -2.70 -9.12 -3.78
CA HIS A 298 -3.87 -9.36 -2.96
C HIS A 298 -3.50 -9.93 -1.58
N ARG A 299 -2.59 -10.90 -1.52
CA ARG A 299 -2.07 -11.47 -0.27
C ARG A 299 -1.36 -10.41 0.58
N LEU A 300 -0.54 -9.56 -0.05
CA LEU A 300 0.15 -8.47 0.63
C LEU A 300 -0.83 -7.43 1.20
N ALA A 301 -1.89 -7.07 0.46
CA ALA A 301 -2.92 -6.17 0.94
C ALA A 301 -3.61 -6.72 2.21
N ASN A 302 -3.97 -8.01 2.22
CA ASN A 302 -4.58 -8.66 3.39
C ASN A 302 -3.70 -8.54 4.65
N TYR A 303 -2.43 -8.96 4.57
CA TYR A 303 -1.53 -8.86 5.72
C TYR A 303 -1.24 -7.40 6.11
N THR A 304 -1.19 -6.50 5.14
CA THR A 304 -1.04 -5.06 5.42
C THR A 304 -2.19 -4.55 6.29
N LEU A 305 -3.44 -4.88 5.96
CA LEU A 305 -4.62 -4.49 6.74
C LEU A 305 -4.59 -5.08 8.16
N GLN A 306 -4.22 -6.36 8.31
CA GLN A 306 -4.08 -7.01 9.62
C GLN A 306 -3.03 -6.31 10.48
N ALA A 307 -1.86 -6.01 9.91
CA ALA A 307 -0.81 -5.29 10.61
C ALA A 307 -1.23 -3.86 10.99
N MET A 308 -1.91 -3.15 10.09
CA MET A 308 -2.44 -1.81 10.37
C MET A 308 -3.43 -1.83 11.54
N LEU A 309 -4.34 -2.79 11.58
CA LEU A 309 -5.28 -2.98 12.70
C LEU A 309 -4.53 -3.23 14.01
N TYR A 310 -3.60 -4.18 14.02
CA TYR A 310 -2.82 -4.48 15.22
C TYR A 310 -2.05 -3.27 15.72
N LEU A 311 -1.34 -2.57 14.83
CA LEU A 311 -0.56 -1.38 15.16
C LEU A 311 -1.45 -0.29 15.75
N ASN A 312 -2.60 -0.03 15.12
CA ASN A 312 -3.53 0.99 15.58
C ASN A 312 -4.08 0.69 16.98
N ILE A 313 -4.42 -0.57 17.25
CA ILE A 313 -5.03 -0.99 18.51
C ILE A 313 -3.98 -1.03 19.63
N ASN A 314 -2.78 -1.55 19.35
CA ASN A 314 -1.84 -1.95 20.40
C ASN A 314 -0.56 -1.11 20.49
N GLU A 315 -0.18 -0.40 19.42
CA GLU A 315 1.15 0.22 19.32
C GLU A 315 1.10 1.75 19.20
N PHE A 316 -0.04 2.32 18.82
CA PHE A 316 -0.28 3.76 18.84
C PHE A 316 -1.16 4.16 20.03
N THR A 317 -0.83 5.29 20.63
CA THR A 317 -1.60 5.96 21.67
C THR A 317 -2.72 6.80 21.06
N THR A 318 -3.71 7.20 21.87
CA THR A 318 -4.81 8.05 21.40
C THR A 318 -4.33 9.37 20.79
N PRO A 319 -3.41 10.15 21.41
CA PRO A 319 -2.91 11.39 20.80
C PRO A 319 -2.21 11.20 19.45
N GLU A 320 -1.52 10.07 19.27
CA GLU A 320 -0.90 9.72 17.98
C GLU A 320 -1.96 9.41 16.92
N ARG A 321 -2.96 8.57 17.25
CA ARG A 321 -4.08 8.22 16.35
C ARG A 321 -4.91 9.43 15.93
N GLU A 322 -5.15 10.35 16.87
CA GLU A 322 -5.88 11.60 16.64
C GLU A 322 -5.02 12.66 15.94
N GLN A 323 -3.77 12.34 15.57
CA GLN A 323 -2.83 13.23 14.88
C GLN A 323 -2.53 14.53 15.64
N LYS A 324 -2.76 14.56 16.97
CA LYS A 324 -2.52 15.74 17.83
C LYS A 324 -1.03 16.07 17.96
N LEU A 325 -0.15 15.09 17.72
CA LEU A 325 1.30 15.27 17.77
C LEU A 325 1.90 15.78 16.44
N GLY A 326 1.09 15.91 15.38
CA GLY A 326 1.55 16.34 14.06
C GLY A 326 2.79 15.58 13.59
N ILE A 327 3.83 16.32 13.19
CA ILE A 327 5.10 15.77 12.71
C ILE A 327 6.15 15.58 13.82
N MET A 328 5.81 15.77 15.09
CA MET A 328 6.78 15.78 16.19
C MET A 328 7.58 14.48 16.31
N LEU A 329 6.95 13.34 16.01
CA LEU A 329 7.57 12.02 16.05
C LEU A 329 8.03 11.52 14.68
N TRP A 330 7.95 12.35 13.63
CA TRP A 330 8.44 11.99 12.31
C TRP A 330 9.97 12.08 12.25
N PRO A 331 10.68 11.13 11.59
CA PRO A 331 10.19 9.90 10.95
C PRO A 331 10.20 8.66 11.88
N GLU A 332 10.54 8.81 13.16
CA GLU A 332 10.73 7.69 14.07
C GLU A 332 9.44 6.89 14.32
N TRP A 333 8.31 7.54 14.64
CA TRP A 333 7.03 6.85 14.89
C TRP A 333 5.83 7.76 14.61
N HIS A 334 5.31 7.73 13.39
CA HIS A 334 4.28 8.67 12.95
C HIS A 334 3.03 7.96 12.41
N TYR A 335 1.87 8.29 12.96
CA TYR A 335 0.60 7.64 12.60
C TYR A 335 0.19 7.89 11.14
N GLY A 336 0.59 9.02 10.55
CA GLY A 336 0.29 9.34 9.14
C GLY A 336 0.89 8.37 8.12
N VAL A 337 1.83 7.51 8.53
CA VAL A 337 2.41 6.45 7.70
C VAL A 337 2.09 5.04 8.19
N LEU A 338 0.99 4.88 8.93
CA LEU A 338 0.51 3.58 9.42
C LEU A 338 0.45 2.51 8.31
N LEU A 339 0.02 2.89 7.10
CA LEU A 339 -0.01 1.96 5.95
C LEU A 339 1.39 1.44 5.58
N LEU A 340 2.43 2.27 5.71
CA LEU A 340 3.80 1.89 5.40
C LEU A 340 4.36 0.96 6.47
N TYR A 341 4.05 1.20 7.75
CA TYR A 341 4.38 0.27 8.84
C TYR A 341 3.66 -1.07 8.69
N GLY A 342 2.38 -1.05 8.30
CA GLY A 342 1.62 -2.27 8.01
C GLY A 342 2.23 -3.06 6.85
N GLY A 343 2.53 -2.38 5.75
CA GLY A 343 3.20 -2.98 4.59
C GLY A 343 4.59 -3.54 4.93
N HIS A 344 5.34 -2.84 5.79
CA HIS A 344 6.65 -3.29 6.27
C HIS A 344 6.57 -4.65 6.97
N LEU A 345 5.65 -4.79 7.92
CA LEU A 345 5.43 -6.04 8.66
C LEU A 345 4.98 -7.15 7.70
N ALA A 346 4.02 -6.86 6.82
CA ALA A 346 3.47 -7.81 5.87
C ALA A 346 4.52 -8.33 4.89
N ILE A 347 5.32 -7.46 4.28
CA ILE A 347 6.38 -7.85 3.33
C ILE A 347 7.44 -8.71 4.03
N ASN A 348 7.90 -8.29 5.23
CA ASN A 348 8.89 -9.06 5.98
C ASN A 348 8.38 -10.46 6.34
N HIS A 349 7.10 -10.57 6.73
CA HIS A 349 6.46 -11.85 7.01
C HIS A 349 6.32 -12.71 5.76
N LEU A 350 5.89 -12.14 4.63
CA LEU A 350 5.71 -12.87 3.38
C LEU A 350 7.04 -13.40 2.83
N ILE A 351 8.13 -12.64 2.95
CA ILE A 351 9.47 -13.09 2.54
C ILE A 351 9.93 -14.26 3.43
N ALA A 352 9.95 -14.07 4.76
CA ALA A 352 10.57 -15.04 5.67
C ALA A 352 9.65 -16.22 6.03
N GLY A 353 8.33 -16.02 6.00
CA GLY A 353 7.34 -17.00 6.45
C GLY A 353 6.62 -17.72 5.32
N GLU A 354 6.31 -17.01 4.23
CA GLU A 354 5.61 -17.61 3.07
C GLU A 354 6.54 -17.83 1.86
N ASN A 355 7.84 -17.50 1.98
CA ASN A 355 8.84 -17.62 0.91
C ASN A 355 8.45 -16.89 -0.39
N PHE A 356 7.80 -15.74 -0.27
CA PHE A 356 7.47 -14.91 -1.43
C PHE A 356 8.75 -14.29 -2.00
N ASP A 357 8.93 -14.36 -3.31
CA ASP A 357 9.99 -13.64 -4.01
C ASP A 357 9.61 -12.17 -4.14
N ILE A 358 10.09 -11.36 -3.18
CA ILE A 358 9.85 -9.92 -3.13
C ILE A 358 11.17 -9.17 -3.35
N GLY A 359 11.28 -8.53 -4.52
CA GLY A 359 12.42 -7.70 -4.89
C GLY A 359 12.27 -6.26 -4.40
N LEU A 360 13.33 -5.70 -3.82
CA LEU A 360 13.39 -4.28 -3.50
C LEU A 360 13.74 -3.50 -4.75
N ALA A 361 12.79 -2.70 -5.22
CA ALA A 361 12.94 -1.91 -6.42
C ALA A 361 13.35 -0.47 -6.15
N ASP A 362 13.37 -0.02 -4.89
CA ASP A 362 13.87 1.29 -4.48
C ASP A 362 13.50 2.42 -5.47
N LYS A 363 14.52 3.13 -5.99
CA LYS A 363 14.37 4.21 -6.96
C LYS A 363 13.87 3.76 -8.34
N LEU A 364 13.87 2.47 -8.67
CA LEU A 364 13.27 1.96 -9.92
C LEU A 364 11.75 2.21 -9.93
N LEU A 365 11.08 2.00 -8.78
CA LEU A 365 9.65 2.15 -8.60
C LEU A 365 9.22 3.35 -7.74
N ASP A 366 10.13 4.02 -7.04
CA ASP A 366 9.81 5.24 -6.27
C ASP A 366 10.93 6.27 -6.43
N GLN A 367 11.23 6.69 -7.67
CA GLN A 367 12.14 7.80 -7.89
C GLN A 367 11.46 9.12 -7.51
N GLY A 368 11.96 9.79 -6.47
CA GLY A 368 11.50 11.12 -6.11
C GLY A 368 11.71 12.14 -7.23
N VAL A 369 10.66 12.91 -7.56
CA VAL A 369 10.69 14.03 -8.52
C VAL A 369 11.27 15.32 -7.94
N THR A 370 11.53 15.33 -6.62
CA THR A 370 12.22 16.41 -5.89
C THR A 370 13.72 16.16 -5.76
N SER A 371 14.22 15.06 -6.34
CA SER A 371 15.64 14.75 -6.36
C SER A 371 16.39 15.80 -7.18
N LYS A 372 17.35 16.50 -6.55
CA LYS A 372 18.25 17.43 -7.23
C LYS A 372 19.26 16.71 -8.12
N ASP A 373 19.45 15.41 -7.91
CA ASP A 373 20.25 14.59 -8.81
C ASP A 373 19.61 14.67 -10.20
N GLN A 374 20.38 15.09 -11.20
CA GLN A 374 20.02 15.08 -12.61
C GLN A 374 19.98 13.63 -13.13
N THR A 375 19.14 12.83 -12.47
CA THR A 375 18.93 11.42 -12.77
C THR A 375 18.21 11.37 -14.10
N ASP A 376 18.97 11.03 -15.14
CA ASP A 376 18.42 10.71 -16.44
C ASP A 376 17.54 9.48 -16.29
N ILE A 377 16.21 9.67 -16.39
CA ILE A 377 15.23 8.61 -16.19
C ILE A 377 15.43 7.46 -17.18
N ASN A 378 15.90 7.76 -18.39
CA ASN A 378 16.11 6.77 -19.45
C ASN A 378 17.35 5.93 -19.16
N LYS A 379 18.47 6.57 -18.80
CA LYS A 379 19.73 5.85 -18.49
C LYS A 379 19.65 5.03 -17.21
N ASN A 380 18.81 5.44 -16.26
CA ASN A 380 18.63 4.77 -14.97
C ASN A 380 17.41 3.86 -14.93
N PHE A 381 16.76 3.62 -16.09
CA PHE A 381 15.60 2.74 -16.25
C PHE A 381 14.47 3.01 -15.25
N ARG A 382 14.32 4.25 -14.77
CA ARG A 382 13.29 4.62 -13.80
C ARG A 382 11.94 4.34 -14.42
N LEU A 383 11.12 3.49 -13.78
CA LEU A 383 9.83 3.05 -14.32
C LEU A 383 8.70 3.95 -13.83
N HIS A 384 8.84 4.42 -12.59
CA HIS A 384 7.81 5.14 -11.87
C HIS A 384 8.43 6.23 -10.99
N LEU A 385 7.82 7.40 -11.02
CA LEU A 385 8.26 8.58 -10.30
C LEU A 385 7.21 8.99 -9.26
N HIS A 386 7.66 9.41 -8.09
CA HIS A 386 6.80 9.75 -6.96
C HIS A 386 6.99 11.21 -6.55
N CYS A 387 5.89 11.95 -6.40
CA CYS A 387 5.86 13.30 -5.87
C CYS A 387 5.84 13.34 -4.34
N TRP A 388 6.95 12.93 -3.71
CA TRP A 388 7.14 13.06 -2.27
C TRP A 388 7.01 14.52 -1.81
N HIS A 389 6.75 14.70 -0.52
CA HIS A 389 6.61 16.02 0.08
C HIS A 389 7.95 16.79 0.00
N GLY A 390 8.02 17.76 -0.90
CA GLY A 390 9.17 18.64 -1.11
C GLY A 390 8.81 19.81 -2.03
N ASN A 391 9.70 20.79 -2.09
CA ASN A 391 9.43 22.08 -2.76
C ASN A 391 10.08 22.23 -4.14
N ASP A 392 11.15 21.48 -4.44
CA ASP A 392 11.91 21.60 -5.69
C ASP A 392 12.47 20.23 -6.12
N PRO A 393 12.75 19.99 -7.43
CA PRO A 393 12.47 20.88 -8.56
C PRO A 393 11.02 20.83 -9.05
N PHE A 394 10.32 19.70 -8.90
CA PHE A 394 8.87 19.61 -9.11
C PHE A 394 8.13 19.34 -7.79
N SER A 395 7.16 20.19 -7.47
CA SER A 395 6.32 20.06 -6.27
C SER A 395 4.84 20.12 -6.63
N LYS A 396 4.07 19.12 -6.21
CA LYS A 396 2.60 19.11 -6.37
C LYS A 396 1.92 20.33 -5.76
N PHE A 397 2.44 20.83 -4.63
CA PHE A 397 1.92 22.01 -3.97
C PHE A 397 2.19 23.28 -4.79
N ALA A 398 3.41 23.44 -5.29
CA ALA A 398 3.76 24.56 -6.16
C ALA A 398 3.00 24.52 -7.50
N PHE A 399 2.74 23.33 -8.04
CA PHE A 399 1.95 23.14 -9.25
C PHE A 399 0.50 23.58 -9.05
N LYS A 400 -0.14 23.16 -7.94
CA LYS A 400 -1.50 23.59 -7.58
C LYS A 400 -1.57 25.11 -7.34
N ALA A 401 -0.51 25.70 -6.76
CA ALA A 401 -0.39 27.14 -6.58
C ALA A 401 -0.08 27.93 -7.88
N GLY A 402 0.11 27.25 -9.01
CA GLY A 402 0.35 27.89 -10.31
C GLY A 402 1.78 28.37 -10.55
N LYS A 403 2.77 27.98 -9.72
CA LYS A 403 4.18 28.39 -9.84
C LYS A 403 4.79 28.05 -11.22
N TYR A 404 4.25 27.05 -11.91
CA TYR A 404 4.76 26.56 -13.19
C TYR A 404 3.92 27.01 -14.41
N ASN A 405 2.95 27.91 -14.25
CA ASN A 405 2.02 28.29 -15.33
C ASN A 405 2.70 28.92 -16.55
N ASP A 406 3.82 29.60 -16.34
CA ASP A 406 4.55 30.28 -17.42
C ASP A 406 5.53 29.35 -18.16
N ILE A 407 5.68 28.11 -17.69
CA ILE A 407 6.56 27.11 -18.32
C ILE A 407 5.79 26.41 -19.44
N GLN A 408 6.36 26.46 -20.65
CA GLN A 408 5.81 25.75 -21.80
C GLN A 408 6.23 24.27 -21.75
N PRO A 409 5.31 23.29 -21.81
CA PRO A 409 5.70 21.89 -21.73
C PRO A 409 6.70 21.46 -22.83
N SER A 410 6.65 22.10 -24.00
CA SER A 410 7.58 21.85 -25.10
C SER A 410 9.03 22.16 -24.76
N SER A 411 9.31 23.09 -23.83
CA SER A 411 10.67 23.40 -23.39
C SER A 411 11.27 22.30 -22.50
N LEU A 412 10.46 21.35 -22.04
CA LEU A 412 10.87 20.25 -21.15
C LEU A 412 11.04 18.91 -21.90
N ILE A 413 10.84 18.86 -23.22
CA ILE A 413 10.91 17.61 -24.00
C ILE A 413 12.30 16.96 -23.93
N SER A 414 13.37 17.78 -23.94
CA SER A 414 14.76 17.31 -23.85
C SER A 414 15.24 17.12 -22.41
N ASP A 415 14.43 17.48 -21.41
CA ASP A 415 14.78 17.31 -20.01
C ASP A 415 14.50 15.87 -19.58
N THR A 416 15.57 15.08 -19.49
CA THR A 416 15.50 13.68 -19.06
C THR A 416 15.51 13.50 -17.54
N SER A 417 15.49 14.59 -16.76
CA SER A 417 15.38 14.51 -15.30
C SER A 417 14.00 14.03 -14.86
N ALA A 418 13.93 13.40 -13.68
CA ALA A 418 12.66 13.01 -13.08
C ALA A 418 11.72 14.21 -12.87
N SER A 419 12.25 15.35 -12.45
CA SER A 419 11.47 16.59 -12.28
C SER A 419 10.98 17.16 -13.59
N GLY A 420 11.82 17.21 -14.63
CA GLY A 420 11.45 17.74 -15.94
C GLY A 420 10.36 16.92 -16.61
N TYR A 421 10.50 15.60 -16.57
CA TYR A 421 9.47 14.68 -17.08
C TYR A 421 8.14 14.82 -16.32
N ALA A 422 8.19 14.81 -14.97
CA ALA A 422 6.98 14.96 -14.15
C ALA A 422 6.29 16.31 -14.40
N MET A 423 7.06 17.40 -14.47
CA MET A 423 6.55 18.74 -14.76
C MET A 423 5.93 18.82 -16.15
N ARG A 424 6.56 18.22 -17.17
CA ARG A 424 6.02 18.13 -18.53
C ARG A 424 4.67 17.43 -18.53
N MET A 425 4.59 16.22 -17.96
CA MET A 425 3.33 15.46 -17.89
C MET A 425 2.24 16.23 -17.14
N ALA A 426 2.59 16.87 -16.03
CA ALA A 426 1.65 17.67 -15.25
C ALA A 426 1.12 18.88 -16.05
N LEU A 427 2.00 19.66 -16.67
CA LEU A 427 1.61 20.84 -17.47
C LEU A 427 0.82 20.45 -18.72
N GLU A 428 1.25 19.42 -19.47
CA GLU A 428 0.50 18.90 -20.60
C GLU A 428 -0.91 18.45 -20.18
N SER A 429 -1.03 17.73 -19.05
CA SER A 429 -2.33 17.29 -18.55
C SER A 429 -3.23 18.44 -18.10
N LYS A 430 -2.66 19.58 -17.69
CA LYS A 430 -3.40 20.79 -17.31
C LYS A 430 -3.87 21.60 -18.51
N LEU A 431 -3.04 21.69 -19.56
CA LEU A 431 -3.34 22.45 -20.76
C LEU A 431 -4.33 21.73 -21.70
N MET A 432 -4.37 20.40 -21.66
CA MET A 432 -5.34 19.63 -22.45
C MET A 432 -6.74 19.73 -21.85
N THR A 433 -7.78 19.75 -22.68
CA THR A 433 -9.15 19.50 -22.22
C THR A 433 -9.32 18.01 -21.88
N LEU A 434 -10.38 17.65 -21.13
CA LEU A 434 -10.71 16.25 -20.89
C LEU A 434 -10.96 15.50 -22.20
N GLU A 435 -11.63 16.13 -23.16
CA GLU A 435 -11.87 15.55 -24.49
C GLU A 435 -10.55 15.32 -25.25
N GLN A 436 -9.56 16.22 -25.14
CA GLN A 436 -8.24 16.00 -25.75
C GLN A 436 -7.49 14.82 -25.10
N LEU A 437 -7.57 14.67 -23.77
CA LEU A 437 -6.97 13.51 -23.08
C LEU A 437 -7.67 12.20 -23.46
N LYS A 438 -9.00 12.21 -23.53
CA LYS A 438 -9.81 11.10 -24.02
C LYS A 438 -9.43 10.72 -25.45
N GLN A 439 -9.35 11.70 -26.35
CA GLN A 439 -8.97 11.45 -27.75
C GLN A 439 -7.59 10.81 -27.84
N LYS A 440 -6.62 11.29 -27.04
CA LYS A 440 -5.29 10.66 -26.96
C LYS A 440 -5.34 9.21 -26.51
N LEU A 441 -6.19 8.84 -25.54
CA LEU A 441 -6.38 7.44 -25.16
C LEU A 441 -6.96 6.62 -26.33
N LEU A 442 -7.98 7.13 -27.01
CA LEU A 442 -8.62 6.45 -28.13
C LEU A 442 -7.69 6.25 -29.34
N ASP A 443 -6.70 7.12 -29.48
CA ASP A 443 -5.66 7.04 -30.52
C ASP A 443 -4.58 6.00 -30.22
N ILE A 444 -4.44 5.56 -28.97
CA ILE A 444 -3.49 4.50 -28.61
C ILE A 444 -3.87 3.20 -29.31
N LYS A 445 -2.90 2.63 -30.04
CA LYS A 445 -3.04 1.32 -30.71
C LYS A 445 -4.26 1.28 -31.63
N LYS A 446 -4.57 2.39 -32.30
CA LYS A 446 -5.27 2.39 -33.61
C LYS A 446 -4.35 1.76 -34.63
#